data_AF-A0A4D7DH06-F1
#
_entry.id   AF-A0A4D7DH06-F1
#
_cell.length_a   1.000
_cell.length_b   1.000
_cell.length_c   1.000
_cell.angle_alpha   90.00
_cell.angle_beta   90.00
_cell.angle_gamma   90.00
#
_symmetry.space_group_name_H-M   'P 1'
#
loop_
_entity.id
_entity.type
_entity.pdbx_description
1 polymer ?
#
loop_
_entity_poly.entity_id
_entity_poly.type
_entity_poly.pdbx_seq_one_letter_code
_entity_poly.pdbx_strand_id
1 'polypeptide(L)'
;MLRPDPFRKPPLSPAALRLGVLAIAALAVQGCAARGHYPSLARRPAESAYGTGVTAPQPAPVPAPSAASPALLARLATLRDSAAKAHRDFEALRPAGERAAAQAAGAAPGAENWSVAQGALAALDSARSSLLLPLADLDTMLVEATKAAVDGPDADLKAVRKVRDEVDGWLADENRSLDSLRGRVRG
;
A
#
# COMPACT_ATOMS: atom_id res chain seq x y z
N MET A 1 -42.79 -36.03 -8.72
CA MET A 1 -42.93 -35.16 -7.54
C MET A 1 -42.00 -33.97 -7.71
N LEU A 2 -42.54 -32.77 -7.97
CA LEU A 2 -41.78 -31.54 -8.19
C LEU A 2 -41.49 -30.88 -6.85
N ARG A 3 -40.21 -30.58 -6.57
CA ARG A 3 -39.74 -29.97 -5.32
C ARG A 3 -39.81 -28.43 -5.46
N PRO A 4 -40.48 -27.70 -4.55
CA PRO A 4 -40.64 -26.25 -4.67
C PRO A 4 -39.34 -25.49 -4.37
N ASP A 5 -39.08 -24.42 -5.13
CA ASP A 5 -37.90 -23.57 -5.02
C ASP A 5 -37.88 -22.74 -3.72
N PRO A 6 -36.80 -22.79 -2.92
CA PRO A 6 -36.74 -22.12 -1.61
C PRO A 6 -36.48 -20.61 -1.67
N PHE A 7 -36.31 -20.02 -2.86
CA PHE A 7 -35.87 -18.62 -3.02
C PHE A 7 -36.93 -17.65 -3.51
N ARG A 8 -38.21 -18.05 -3.60
CA ARG A 8 -39.28 -17.15 -4.00
C ARG A 8 -39.69 -16.24 -2.83
N LYS A 9 -39.14 -15.02 -2.78
CA LYS A 9 -39.56 -14.00 -1.79
C LYS A 9 -41.03 -13.61 -2.04
N PRO A 10 -41.88 -13.54 -0.99
CA PRO A 10 -43.27 -13.14 -1.16
C PRO A 10 -43.36 -11.67 -1.57
N PRO A 11 -44.31 -11.28 -2.43
CA PRO A 11 -44.51 -9.87 -2.77
C PRO A 11 -44.97 -9.12 -1.52
N LEU A 12 -44.28 -8.02 -1.22
CA LEU A 12 -44.64 -7.14 -0.11
C LEU A 12 -46.04 -6.56 -0.37
N SER A 13 -46.97 -6.84 0.53
CA SER A 13 -48.34 -6.33 0.41
C SER A 13 -48.35 -4.80 0.57
N PRO A 14 -49.18 -4.07 -0.20
CA PRO A 14 -49.25 -2.61 -0.16
C PRO A 14 -49.61 -2.08 1.24
N ALA A 15 -50.33 -2.87 2.05
CA ALA A 15 -50.61 -2.55 3.44
C ALA A 15 -49.35 -2.56 4.33
N ALA A 16 -48.44 -3.52 4.14
CA ALA A 16 -47.18 -3.60 4.89
C ALA A 16 -46.23 -2.45 4.52
N LEU A 17 -46.22 -2.05 3.24
CA LEU A 17 -45.45 -0.90 2.77
C LEU A 17 -45.98 0.42 3.37
N ARG A 18 -47.31 0.59 3.43
CA ARG A 18 -47.95 1.78 4.03
C ARG A 18 -47.69 1.87 5.53
N LEU A 19 -47.76 0.74 6.26
CA LEU A 19 -47.47 0.71 7.69
C LEU A 19 -46.00 1.03 7.98
N GLY A 20 -45.08 0.52 7.15
CA GLY A 20 -43.65 0.83 7.24
C GLY A 20 -43.35 2.30 6.98
N VAL A 21 -43.95 2.91 5.96
CA VAL A 21 -43.79 4.35 5.67
C VAL A 21 -44.36 5.22 6.80
N LEU A 22 -45.51 4.85 7.39
CA LEU A 22 -46.10 5.58 8.50
C LEU A 22 -45.22 5.49 9.77
N ALA A 23 -44.63 4.32 10.03
CA ALA A 23 -43.70 4.13 11.14
C ALA A 23 -42.41 4.96 10.95
N ILE A 24 -41.81 4.95 9.76
CA ILE A 24 -40.62 5.76 9.46
C ILE A 24 -40.93 7.25 9.57
N ALA A 25 -42.10 7.69 9.09
CA ALA A 25 -42.53 9.08 9.23
C ALA A 25 -42.75 9.49 10.69
N ALA A 26 -43.31 8.61 11.53
CA ALA A 26 -43.49 8.86 12.96
C ALA A 26 -42.15 8.99 13.72
N LEU A 27 -41.14 8.17 13.37
CA LEU A 27 -39.80 8.31 13.95
C LEU A 27 -39.08 9.58 13.49
N ALA A 28 -39.29 10.03 12.25
CA ALA A 28 -38.63 11.22 11.72
C ALA A 28 -39.08 12.54 12.40
N VAL A 29 -40.27 12.56 13.01
CA VAL A 29 -40.81 13.76 13.68
C VAL A 29 -40.28 13.91 15.12
N GLN A 30 -39.65 12.89 15.71
CA GLN A 30 -39.05 12.96 17.05
C GLN A 30 -37.74 13.77 17.13
N GLY A 31 -37.22 14.27 16.00
CA GLY A 31 -36.02 15.12 15.94
C GLY A 31 -36.23 16.59 16.30
N CYS A 32 -37.48 17.02 16.52
CA CYS A 32 -37.76 18.39 16.97
C CYS A 32 -37.58 18.48 18.49
N ALA A 33 -36.34 18.71 18.94
CA ALA A 33 -36.05 18.97 20.34
C ALA A 33 -36.83 20.19 20.83
N ALA A 34 -37.55 20.06 21.95
CA ALA A 34 -38.23 21.18 22.57
C ALA A 34 -37.22 22.29 22.88
N ARG A 35 -37.60 23.56 22.66
CA ARG A 35 -36.82 24.75 23.04
C ARG A 35 -36.79 24.88 24.56
N GLY A 36 -36.09 23.96 25.24
CA GLY A 36 -35.89 23.92 26.68
C GLY A 36 -34.47 24.33 27.07
N HIS A 37 -34.17 24.26 28.37
CA HIS A 37 -32.88 24.59 28.98
C HIS A 37 -31.72 23.91 28.24
N TYR A 38 -31.08 24.63 27.32
CA TYR A 38 -29.82 24.22 26.75
C TYR A 38 -28.71 24.49 27.77
N PRO A 39 -27.68 23.64 27.85
CA PRO A 39 -26.49 23.97 28.61
C PRO A 39 -25.90 25.29 28.11
N SER A 40 -25.47 26.13 29.05
CA SER A 40 -24.84 27.41 28.71
C SER A 40 -23.66 27.19 27.76
N LEU A 41 -23.56 28.03 26.72
CA LEU A 41 -22.37 28.16 25.87
C LEU A 41 -21.27 29.00 26.53
N ALA A 42 -21.47 29.43 27.78
CA ALA A 42 -20.40 30.05 28.53
C ALA A 42 -19.22 29.08 28.66
N ARG A 43 -18.02 29.60 28.41
CA ARG A 43 -16.77 28.85 28.54
C ARG A 43 -16.69 28.21 29.93
N ARG A 44 -16.45 26.90 29.98
CA ARG A 44 -16.40 26.17 31.25
C ARG A 44 -15.08 26.48 31.98
N PRO A 45 -15.04 26.47 33.33
CA PRO A 45 -13.79 26.66 34.07
C PRO A 45 -12.68 25.67 33.66
N ALA A 46 -13.06 24.44 33.31
CA ALA A 46 -12.12 23.43 32.80
C ALA A 46 -11.49 23.79 31.45
N GLU A 47 -12.18 24.55 30.60
CA GLU A 47 -11.66 25.02 29.30
C GLU A 47 -10.64 26.15 29.45
N SER A 48 -10.68 26.88 30.57
CA SER A 48 -9.67 27.90 30.90
C SER A 48 -8.28 27.30 31.12
N ALA A 49 -8.20 26.05 31.61
CA ALA A 49 -6.94 25.33 31.78
C ALA A 49 -6.23 25.03 30.45
N TYR A 50 -6.99 24.95 29.35
CA TYR A 50 -6.49 24.79 27.98
C TYR A 50 -6.42 26.13 27.21
N GLY A 51 -6.96 27.21 27.78
CA GLY A 51 -7.13 28.51 27.13
C GLY A 51 -5.95 29.47 27.32
N THR A 52 -5.10 29.24 28.33
CA THR A 52 -3.77 29.82 28.32
C THR A 52 -2.97 29.01 27.32
N GLY A 53 -2.93 29.47 26.07
CA GLY A 53 -1.93 28.99 25.13
C GLY A 53 -0.58 29.14 25.83
N VAL A 54 -0.04 28.02 26.33
CA VAL A 54 1.38 27.91 26.60
C VAL A 54 2.01 28.44 25.33
N THR A 55 2.73 29.56 25.43
CA THR A 55 3.49 30.15 24.33
C THR A 55 4.05 28.98 23.53
N ALA A 56 3.60 28.83 22.27
CA ALA A 56 4.12 27.79 21.41
C ALA A 56 5.65 27.85 21.56
N PRO A 57 6.31 26.77 21.97
CA PRO A 57 7.74 26.78 22.17
C PRO A 57 8.36 27.45 20.96
N GLN A 58 9.20 28.47 21.19
CA GLN A 58 9.86 29.17 20.10
C GLN A 58 10.44 28.10 19.16
N PRO A 59 10.18 28.17 17.83
CA PRO A 59 10.65 27.15 16.91
C PRO A 59 12.12 26.88 17.20
N ALA A 60 12.44 25.63 17.51
CA ALA A 60 13.83 25.24 17.71
C ALA A 60 14.63 25.74 16.51
N PRO A 61 15.86 26.27 16.71
CA PRO A 61 16.70 26.66 15.60
C PRO A 61 16.76 25.53 14.59
N VAL A 62 16.49 25.83 13.31
CA VAL A 62 16.65 24.85 12.24
C VAL A 62 18.06 24.27 12.35
N PRO A 63 18.21 22.93 12.47
CA PRO A 63 19.53 22.31 12.52
C PRO A 63 20.34 22.78 11.32
N ALA A 64 21.62 23.13 11.55
CA ALA A 64 22.51 23.46 10.45
C ALA A 64 22.55 22.27 9.45
N PRO A 65 22.65 22.53 8.14
CA PRO A 65 22.71 21.47 7.15
C PRO A 65 23.88 20.53 7.47
N SER A 66 23.55 19.29 7.80
CA SER A 66 24.54 18.23 8.02
C SER A 66 24.64 17.35 6.77
N ALA A 67 25.82 16.83 6.49
CA ALA A 67 25.96 15.75 5.52
C ALA A 67 25.41 14.44 6.12
N ALA A 68 25.03 13.50 5.25
CA ALA A 68 24.69 12.15 5.69
C ALA A 68 25.93 11.46 6.28
N SER A 69 25.73 10.58 7.26
CA SER A 69 26.85 9.93 7.94
C SER A 69 27.64 8.99 7.00
N PRO A 70 29.00 8.97 7.02
CA PRO A 70 29.78 8.11 6.14
C PRO A 70 29.48 6.61 6.29
N ALA A 71 29.20 6.16 7.51
CA ALA A 71 28.82 4.78 7.79
C ALA A 71 27.46 4.41 7.17
N LEU A 72 26.48 5.33 7.21
CA LEU A 72 25.21 5.14 6.52
C LEU A 72 25.42 5.04 5.01
N LEU A 73 26.20 5.96 4.44
CA LEU A 73 26.47 5.96 2.99
C LEU A 73 27.15 4.66 2.53
N ALA A 74 28.10 4.14 3.31
CA ALA A 74 28.73 2.85 3.02
C ALA A 74 27.71 1.69 3.06
N ARG A 75 26.81 1.66 4.05
CA ARG A 75 25.76 0.64 4.14
C ARG A 75 24.75 0.74 2.99
N LEU A 76 24.37 1.96 2.62
CA LEU A 76 23.49 2.21 1.47
C LEU A 76 24.13 1.74 0.16
N ALA A 77 25.43 1.95 -0.03
CA ALA A 77 26.15 1.46 -1.19
C ALA A 77 26.10 -0.08 -1.27
N THR A 78 26.38 -0.78 -0.17
CA THR A 78 26.31 -2.26 -0.11
C THR A 78 24.91 -2.79 -0.46
N LEU A 79 23.85 -2.18 0.10
CA LEU A 79 22.48 -2.59 -0.18
C LEU A 79 22.07 -2.32 -1.62
N ARG A 80 22.46 -1.15 -2.15
CA ARG A 80 22.24 -0.79 -3.55
C ARG A 80 22.95 -1.77 -4.48
N ASP A 81 24.19 -2.14 -4.20
CA ASP A 81 24.96 -3.08 -5.03
C ASP A 81 24.35 -4.49 -5.01
N SER A 82 23.85 -4.92 -3.85
CA SER A 82 23.11 -6.18 -3.71
C SER A 82 21.82 -6.17 -4.54
N ALA A 83 21.02 -5.11 -4.44
CA ALA A 83 19.81 -4.93 -5.23
C ALA A 83 20.11 -4.85 -6.73
N ALA A 84 21.15 -4.11 -7.13
CA ALA A 84 21.57 -4.00 -8.52
C ALA A 84 22.05 -5.34 -9.08
N LYS A 85 22.69 -6.20 -8.26
CA LYS A 85 23.03 -7.56 -8.66
C LYS A 85 21.76 -8.39 -8.90
N ALA A 86 20.82 -8.40 -7.96
CA ALA A 86 19.56 -9.13 -8.13
C ALA A 86 18.80 -8.68 -9.39
N HIS A 87 18.76 -7.36 -9.63
CA HIS A 87 18.16 -6.79 -10.83
C HIS A 87 18.85 -7.27 -12.12
N ARG A 88 20.19 -7.28 -12.17
CA ARG A 88 20.92 -7.82 -13.32
C ARG A 88 20.65 -9.31 -13.54
N ASP A 89 20.51 -10.10 -12.48
CA ASP A 89 20.19 -11.52 -12.58
C ASP A 89 18.78 -11.72 -13.19
N PHE A 90 17.79 -10.89 -12.83
CA PHE A 90 16.48 -10.87 -13.46
C PHE A 90 16.57 -10.50 -14.96
N GLU A 91 17.28 -9.41 -15.26
CA GLU A 91 17.44 -8.92 -16.63
C GLU A 91 18.13 -9.94 -17.55
N ALA A 92 19.07 -10.74 -17.01
CA ALA A 92 19.72 -11.83 -17.74
C ALA A 92 18.76 -12.97 -18.10
N LEU A 93 17.74 -13.22 -17.27
CA LEU A 93 16.71 -14.24 -17.50
C LEU A 93 15.58 -13.74 -18.40
N ARG A 94 15.35 -12.42 -18.46
CA ARG A 94 14.20 -11.82 -19.16
C ARG A 94 14.07 -12.25 -20.62
N PRO A 95 15.13 -12.27 -21.46
CA PRO A 95 15.00 -12.72 -22.85
C PRO A 95 14.54 -14.18 -23.00
N ALA A 96 14.91 -15.06 -22.05
CA ALA A 96 14.46 -16.45 -22.07
C ALA A 96 12.97 -16.55 -21.72
N GLY A 97 12.52 -15.78 -20.71
CA GLY A 97 11.11 -15.67 -20.36
C GLY A 97 10.25 -15.11 -21.51
N GLU A 98 10.72 -14.07 -22.19
CA GLU A 98 10.05 -13.49 -23.36
C GLU A 98 9.86 -14.50 -24.50
N ARG A 99 10.91 -15.27 -24.82
CA ARG A 99 10.84 -16.31 -25.85
C ARG A 99 9.89 -17.44 -25.46
N ALA A 100 9.99 -17.92 -24.22
CA ALA A 100 9.13 -19.01 -23.75
C ALA A 100 7.66 -18.59 -23.70
N ALA A 101 7.37 -17.38 -23.23
CA ALA A 101 6.02 -16.82 -23.25
C ALA A 101 5.46 -16.65 -24.67
N ALA A 102 6.30 -16.26 -25.65
CA ALA A 102 5.89 -16.18 -27.05
C ALA A 102 5.54 -17.55 -27.64
N GLN A 103 6.32 -18.59 -27.32
CA GLN A 103 6.10 -19.96 -27.80
C GLN A 103 4.88 -20.64 -27.15
N ALA A 104 4.51 -20.21 -25.93
CA ALA A 104 3.37 -20.72 -25.21
C ALA A 104 2.05 -20.00 -25.54
N ALA A 105 2.06 -18.97 -26.38
CA ALA A 105 0.85 -18.24 -26.75
C ALA A 105 -0.19 -19.19 -27.38
N GLY A 106 -1.42 -19.19 -26.85
CA GLY A 106 -2.48 -20.11 -27.28
C GLY A 106 -2.25 -21.60 -26.95
N ALA A 107 -1.22 -21.94 -26.19
CA ALA A 107 -0.98 -23.31 -25.75
C ALA A 107 -2.03 -23.76 -24.73
N ALA A 108 -2.50 -25.00 -24.85
CA ALA A 108 -3.34 -25.59 -23.81
C ALA A 108 -2.52 -25.76 -22.51
N PRO A 109 -3.12 -25.53 -21.32
CA PRO A 109 -2.47 -25.85 -20.06
C PRO A 109 -1.95 -27.30 -20.04
N GLY A 110 -0.70 -27.49 -19.63
CA GLY A 110 -0.03 -28.80 -19.63
C GLY A 110 0.63 -29.21 -20.95
N ALA A 111 0.49 -28.43 -22.03
CA ALA A 111 1.30 -28.62 -23.22
C ALA A 111 2.79 -28.37 -22.93
N GLU A 112 3.69 -28.94 -23.74
CA GLU A 112 5.14 -28.83 -23.53
C GLU A 112 5.61 -27.36 -23.49
N ASN A 113 5.20 -26.56 -24.48
CA ASN A 113 5.53 -25.13 -24.54
C ASN A 113 4.96 -24.34 -23.34
N TRP A 114 3.77 -24.69 -22.84
CA TRP A 114 3.23 -24.12 -21.60
C TRP A 114 4.12 -24.45 -20.40
N SER A 115 4.54 -25.71 -20.25
CA SER A 115 5.41 -26.14 -19.13
C SER A 115 6.77 -25.43 -19.15
N VAL A 116 7.37 -25.28 -20.33
CA VAL A 116 8.61 -24.51 -20.52
C VAL A 116 8.44 -23.05 -20.12
N ALA A 117 7.33 -22.41 -20.52
CA ALA A 117 7.04 -21.03 -20.14
C ALA A 117 6.87 -20.87 -18.61
N GLN A 118 6.19 -21.81 -17.95
CA GLN A 118 6.03 -21.77 -16.50
C GLN A 118 7.37 -21.91 -15.77
N GLY A 119 8.27 -22.77 -16.24
CA GLY A 119 9.63 -22.88 -15.71
C GLY A 119 10.42 -21.57 -15.85
N ALA A 120 10.34 -20.93 -17.03
CA ALA A 120 11.01 -19.66 -17.27
C ALA A 120 10.45 -18.52 -16.42
N LEU A 121 9.12 -18.45 -16.24
CA LEU A 121 8.47 -17.49 -15.35
C LEU A 121 8.86 -17.72 -13.89
N ALA A 122 8.93 -18.96 -13.44
CA ALA A 122 9.38 -19.29 -12.08
C ALA A 122 10.84 -18.86 -11.82
N ALA A 123 11.72 -18.99 -12.82
CA ALA A 123 13.09 -18.49 -12.72
C ALA A 123 13.14 -16.96 -12.56
N LEU A 124 12.33 -16.23 -13.34
CA LEU A 124 12.18 -14.78 -13.19
C LEU A 124 11.61 -14.38 -11.83
N ASP A 125 10.61 -15.09 -11.32
CA ASP A 125 10.05 -14.85 -9.98
C ASP A 125 11.08 -15.07 -8.86
N SER A 126 11.93 -16.09 -9.00
CA SER A 126 13.02 -16.37 -8.05
C SER A 126 14.05 -15.24 -8.05
N ALA A 127 14.46 -14.78 -9.23
CA ALA A 127 15.36 -13.63 -9.36
C ALA A 127 14.76 -12.35 -8.77
N ARG A 128 13.49 -12.03 -9.10
CA ARG A 128 12.76 -10.89 -8.55
C ARG A 128 12.65 -10.95 -7.02
N SER A 129 12.42 -12.14 -6.47
CA SER A 129 12.33 -12.32 -5.02
C SER A 129 13.65 -12.03 -4.31
N SER A 130 14.79 -12.20 -4.98
CA SER A 130 16.11 -11.88 -4.42
C SER A 130 16.33 -10.38 -4.22
N LEU A 131 15.62 -9.53 -4.97
CA LEU A 131 15.67 -8.07 -4.82
C LEU A 131 14.88 -7.57 -3.59
N LEU A 132 13.93 -8.37 -3.07
CA LEU A 132 13.12 -7.98 -1.91
C LEU A 132 13.93 -7.88 -0.61
N LEU A 133 15.00 -8.66 -0.48
CA LEU A 133 15.81 -8.66 0.74
C LEU A 133 16.51 -7.31 0.98
N PRO A 134 17.33 -6.78 0.04
CA PRO A 134 17.92 -5.46 0.23
C PRO A 134 16.88 -4.33 0.30
N LEU A 135 15.72 -4.48 -0.36
CA LEU A 135 14.64 -3.49 -0.24
C LEU A 135 14.02 -3.47 1.17
N ALA A 136 13.80 -4.63 1.80
CA ALA A 136 13.31 -4.71 3.17
C ALA A 136 14.28 -4.10 4.19
N ASP A 137 15.58 -4.29 3.98
CA ASP A 137 16.62 -3.64 4.79
C ASP A 137 16.58 -2.11 4.60
N LEU A 138 16.38 -1.62 3.38
CA LEU A 138 16.21 -0.20 3.08
C LEU A 138 14.95 0.38 3.73
N ASP A 139 13.84 -0.35 3.74
CA ASP A 139 12.60 0.06 4.41
C ASP A 139 12.80 0.15 5.94
N THR A 140 13.53 -0.79 6.53
CA THR A 140 13.91 -0.75 7.95
C THR A 140 14.76 0.51 8.24
N MET A 141 15.76 0.79 7.41
CA MET A 141 16.58 1.99 7.53
C MET A 141 15.76 3.28 7.34
N LEU A 142 14.74 3.26 6.47
CA LEU A 142 13.88 4.40 6.22
C LEU A 142 13.04 4.73 7.46
N VAL A 143 12.52 3.72 8.15
CA VAL A 143 11.80 3.89 9.43
C VAL A 143 12.71 4.51 10.48
N GLU A 144 13.93 3.99 10.66
CA GLU A 144 14.86 4.53 11.65
C GLU A 144 15.31 5.95 11.31
N ALA A 145 15.62 6.24 10.04
CA ALA A 145 15.97 7.59 9.61
C ALA A 145 14.80 8.58 9.74
N THR A 146 13.56 8.11 9.55
CA THR A 146 12.36 8.93 9.76
C THR A 146 12.20 9.31 11.24
N LYS A 147 12.43 8.38 12.16
CA LYS A 147 12.41 8.67 13.61
C LYS A 147 13.49 9.68 14.00
N ALA A 148 14.72 9.48 13.51
CA ALA A 148 15.83 10.38 13.81
C ALA A 148 15.60 11.81 13.29
N ALA A 149 14.90 11.96 12.16
CA ALA A 149 14.61 13.26 11.55
C ALA A 149 13.49 14.05 12.26
N VAL A 150 12.78 13.49 13.24
CA VAL A 150 11.71 14.20 13.97
C VAL A 150 12.27 15.41 14.73
N ASP A 151 13.35 15.18 15.48
CA ASP A 151 14.01 16.19 16.31
C ASP A 151 15.45 16.49 15.83
N GLY A 152 15.86 15.93 14.69
CA GLY A 152 17.23 15.96 14.18
C GLY A 152 17.32 16.31 12.69
N PRO A 153 18.56 16.37 12.14
CA PRO A 153 18.77 16.62 10.72
C PRO A 153 18.17 15.54 9.83
N ASP A 154 17.68 15.93 8.64
CA ASP A 154 17.00 15.04 7.69
C ASP A 154 17.91 14.47 6.58
N ALA A 155 19.22 14.71 6.67
CA ALA A 155 20.18 14.32 5.63
C ALA A 155 20.25 12.80 5.43
N ASP A 156 20.25 12.04 6.53
CA ASP A 156 20.23 10.57 6.50
C ASP A 156 18.91 10.05 5.92
N LEU A 157 17.78 10.66 6.29
CA LEU A 157 16.47 10.34 5.74
C LEU A 157 16.42 10.53 4.22
N LYS A 158 16.94 11.67 3.72
CA LYS A 158 17.01 11.95 2.28
C LYS A 158 17.90 10.94 1.55
N ALA A 159 19.04 10.56 2.13
CA ALA A 159 19.95 9.58 1.55
C ALA A 159 19.32 8.19 1.46
N VAL A 160 18.68 7.71 2.54
CA VAL A 160 17.99 6.41 2.54
C VAL A 160 16.85 6.39 1.54
N ARG A 161 15.99 7.42 1.56
CA ARG A 161 14.85 7.53 0.64
C ARG A 161 15.29 7.45 -0.82
N LYS A 162 16.34 8.16 -1.19
CA LYS A 162 16.87 8.15 -2.56
C LYS A 162 17.23 6.75 -3.04
N VAL A 163 17.94 5.97 -2.21
CA VAL A 163 18.35 4.60 -2.59
C VAL A 163 17.16 3.65 -2.58
N ARG A 164 16.27 3.78 -1.59
CA ARG A 164 15.04 2.98 -1.49
C ARG A 164 14.15 3.18 -2.72
N ASP A 165 13.93 4.42 -3.16
CA ASP A 165 13.09 4.74 -4.31
C ASP A 165 13.69 4.23 -5.63
N GLU A 166 15.02 4.21 -5.75
CA GLU A 166 15.71 3.61 -6.89
C GLU A 166 15.49 2.09 -6.97
N VAL A 167 15.65 1.38 -5.85
CA VAL A 167 15.45 -0.07 -5.76
C VAL A 167 13.96 -0.45 -5.95
N ASP A 168 13.05 0.35 -5.39
CA ASP A 168 11.60 0.19 -5.59
C ASP A 168 11.22 0.38 -7.07
N GLY A 169 11.89 1.30 -7.77
CA GLY A 169 11.79 1.47 -9.22
C GLY A 169 12.14 0.20 -9.99
N TRP A 170 13.27 -0.45 -9.66
CA TRP A 170 13.65 -1.73 -10.27
C TRP A 170 12.63 -2.84 -9.99
N LEU A 171 12.15 -2.97 -8.75
CA LEU A 171 11.10 -3.94 -8.42
C LEU A 171 9.82 -3.71 -9.24
N ALA A 172 9.42 -2.46 -9.42
CA ALA A 172 8.24 -2.11 -10.20
C ALA A 172 8.41 -2.46 -11.69
N ASP A 173 9.60 -2.28 -12.26
CA ASP A 173 9.93 -2.71 -13.62
C ASP A 173 9.85 -4.24 -13.77
N GLU A 174 10.43 -4.99 -12.83
CA GLU A 174 10.41 -6.45 -12.83
C GLU A 174 8.99 -7.01 -12.73
N ASN A 175 8.16 -6.42 -11.85
CA ASN A 175 6.74 -6.78 -11.72
C ASN A 175 5.97 -6.55 -13.01
N ARG A 176 6.13 -5.38 -13.64
CA ARG A 176 5.48 -5.07 -14.94
C ARG A 176 5.87 -6.08 -16.02
N SER A 177 7.16 -6.44 -16.08
CA SER A 177 7.66 -7.45 -17.02
C SER A 177 7.01 -8.82 -16.77
N LEU A 178 7.03 -9.32 -15.54
CA LEU A 178 6.42 -10.60 -15.17
C LEU A 178 4.92 -10.64 -15.46
N ASP A 179 4.18 -9.57 -15.14
CA ASP A 179 2.74 -9.50 -15.38
C ASP A 179 2.41 -9.50 -16.87
N SER A 180 3.19 -8.79 -17.68
CA SER A 180 3.09 -8.83 -19.14
C SER A 180 3.30 -10.24 -19.69
N LEU A 181 4.37 -10.91 -19.25
CA LEU A 181 4.69 -12.27 -19.70
C LEU A 181 3.62 -13.29 -19.28
N ARG A 182 3.14 -13.22 -18.04
CA ARG A 182 2.03 -14.06 -17.54
C ARG A 182 0.74 -13.84 -18.33
N GLY A 183 0.45 -12.60 -18.71
CA GLY A 183 -0.68 -12.27 -19.57
C GLY A 183 -0.62 -12.99 -20.91
N ARG A 184 0.57 -13.08 -21.51
CA ARG A 184 0.79 -13.75 -22.80
C ARG A 184 0.68 -15.28 -22.73
N VAL A 185 1.03 -15.90 -21.60
CA VAL A 185 0.94 -17.36 -21.42
C VAL A 185 -0.50 -17.83 -21.16
N ARG A 186 -1.36 -16.95 -20.63
CA ARG A 186 -2.78 -17.24 -20.35
C ARG A 186 -3.71 -17.02 -21.54
N GLY A 187 -3.29 -16.19 -22.51
CA GLY A 187 -4.05 -15.87 -23.72
C GLY A 187 -3.70 -16.79 -24.87
#